data_AF-A0AAU4DR43-F1
#
_entry.id   AF-A0AAU4DR43-F1
#
_cell.length_a   1.000
_cell.length_b   1.000
_cell.length_c   1.000
_cell.angle_alpha   90.00
_cell.angle_beta   90.00
_cell.angle_gamma   90.00
#
_symmetry.space_group_name_H-M   'P 1'
#
loop_
_entity.id
_entity.type
_entity.pdbx_description
1 polymer ?
#
loop_
_entity_poly.entity_id
_entity_poly.type
_entity_poly.pdbx_seq_one_letter_code
_entity_poly.pdbx_strand_id
1 'polypeptide(L)' 'MGSPTPYAEAFALAVRLTGATGTRARVTLGAAGGFRVEAPLPPGMGGEAQAGVVALLRQADRFGHRYRARTQSVWAELD' A
#
# COMPACT_ATOMS: atom_id res chain seq x y z
N MET A 1 -11.98 -7.93 22.31
CA MET A 1 -10.97 -7.09 21.61
C MET A 1 -11.57 -6.79 20.25
N GLY A 2 -12.12 -5.58 20.06
CA GLY A 2 -12.84 -5.26 18.81
C GLY A 2 -11.89 -5.32 17.62
N SER A 3 -12.32 -5.94 16.52
CA SER A 3 -11.55 -5.89 15.28
C SER A 3 -11.20 -4.43 14.98
N PRO A 4 -9.95 -4.13 14.60
CA PRO A 4 -9.60 -2.79 14.19
C PRO A 4 -10.56 -2.34 13.08
N THR A 5 -10.97 -1.07 13.12
CA THR A 5 -11.86 -0.55 12.08
C THR A 5 -11.14 -0.61 10.73
N PRO A 6 -11.85 -0.79 9.59
CA PRO A 6 -11.21 -0.89 8.28
C PRO A 6 -10.30 0.30 7.95
N TYR A 7 -10.61 1.48 8.50
CA TYR A 7 -9.74 2.66 8.42
C TYR A 7 -8.42 2.50 9.18
N ALA A 8 -8.45 1.94 10.39
CA ALA A 8 -7.26 1.71 11.21
C ALA A 8 -6.30 0.72 10.53
N GLU A 9 -6.84 -0.33 9.90
CA GLU A 9 -6.06 -1.29 9.11
C GLU A 9 -5.43 -0.62 7.88
N ALA A 10 -6.21 0.16 7.14
CA ALA A 10 -5.71 0.91 5.98
C ALA A 10 -4.62 1.92 6.36
N PHE A 11 -4.80 2.62 7.48
CA PHE A 11 -3.81 3.54 8.00
C PHE A 11 -2.53 2.82 8.44
N ALA A 12 -2.65 1.69 9.15
CA ALA A 12 -1.51 0.88 9.56
C ALA A 12 -0.73 0.36 8.33
N LEU A 13 -1.43 -0.10 7.29
CA LEU A 13 -0.81 -0.51 6.04
C LEU A 13 -0.07 0.66 5.37
N ALA A 14 -0.65 1.87 5.37
CA ALA A 14 -0.01 3.06 4.81
C ALA A 14 1.28 3.44 5.56
N VAL A 15 1.29 3.34 6.89
CA VAL A 15 2.50 3.58 7.70
C VAL A 15 3.60 2.58 7.35
N ARG A 16 3.26 1.29 7.26
CA ARG A 16 4.22 0.24 6.93
C ARG A 16 4.75 0.36 5.51
N LEU A 17 3.88 0.67 4.54
CA LEU A 17 4.29 0.94 3.17
C LEU A 17 5.24 2.15 3.11
N THR A 18 4.92 3.22 3.84
CA THR A 18 5.80 4.40 3.90
C THR A 18 7.19 4.05 4.45
N GLY A 19 7.27 3.19 5.47
CA GLY A 19 8.54 2.70 5.99
C GLY A 19 9.31 1.82 4.98
N ALA A 20 8.61 0.95 4.25
CA ALA A 20 9.23 0.02 3.31
C ALA A 20 9.69 0.70 2.00
N THR A 21 8.94 1.69 1.51
CA THR A 21 9.27 2.39 0.25
C THR A 21 10.09 3.66 0.47
N GLY A 22 10.13 4.20 1.70
CA GLY A 22 10.70 5.53 1.95
C GLY A 22 9.90 6.68 1.30
N THR A 23 8.71 6.40 0.78
CA THR A 23 7.85 7.37 0.10
C THR A 23 6.49 7.42 0.80
N ARG A 24 5.86 8.59 0.83
CA ARG A 24 4.58 8.74 1.53
C ARG A 24 3.46 7.96 0.84
N ALA A 25 2.89 6.99 1.56
CA ALA A 25 1.67 6.32 1.17
C ALA A 25 0.44 7.23 1.36
N ARG A 26 -0.60 7.02 0.56
CA ARG A 26 -1.87 7.75 0.60
C ARG A 26 -3.01 6.76 0.81
N VAL A 27 -3.91 7.09 1.73
CA VAL A 27 -5.16 6.36 1.95
C VAL A 27 -6.30 7.14 1.28
N THR A 28 -7.10 6.47 0.47
CA THR A 28 -8.26 7.04 -0.22
C THR A 28 -9.45 6.10 -0.08
N LEU A 29 -10.66 6.65 0.04
CA LEU A 29 -11.89 5.86 0.04
C LEU A 29 -12.20 5.38 -1.39
N GLY A 30 -12.46 4.09 -1.56
CA GLY A 30 -12.88 3.50 -2.83
C GLY A 30 -14.31 3.88 -3.20
N ALA A 31 -14.61 3.95 -4.49
CA ALA A 31 -15.95 4.31 -4.99
C ALA A 31 -17.03 3.27 -4.62
N ALA A 32 -16.64 2.02 -4.37
CA ALA A 32 -17.53 0.91 -4.02
C ALA A 32 -17.62 0.64 -2.51
N GLY A 33 -17.05 1.52 -1.67
CA GLY A 33 -16.69 1.18 -0.29
C GLY A 33 -15.22 0.74 -0.20
N GLY A 34 -14.73 0.53 1.02
CA GLY A 34 -13.34 0.12 1.27
C GLY A 34 -12.30 1.24 1.18
N PHE A 35 -11.07 0.90 1.55
CA PHE A 35 -9.92 1.79 1.56
C PHE A 35 -8.87 1.32 0.57
N ARG A 36 -8.43 2.23 -0.30
CA ARG A 36 -7.28 2.04 -1.17
C ARG A 36 -6.06 2.75 -0.59
N VAL A 37 -4.99 2.01 -0.40
CA VAL A 37 -3.67 2.50 0.01
C VAL A 37 -2.75 2.49 -1.19
N GLU A 38 -2.19 3.64 -1.57
CA GLU A 38 -1.25 3.76 -2.70
C GLU A 38 0.10 4.34 -2.23
N ALA A 39 1.21 3.74 -2.63
CA ALA A 39 2.55 4.22 -2.33
C ALA A 39 3.41 4.28 -3.61
N PRO A 40 4.12 5.40 -3.87
CA PRO A 40 5.12 5.44 -4.94
C PRO A 40 6.28 4.47 -4.67
N LEU A 41 6.79 3.80 -5.69
CA LEU A 41 8.02 3.03 -5.58
C LEU A 41 9.20 3.90 -6.06
N PRO A 42 10.21 4.16 -5.21
CA PRO A 42 11.41 4.83 -5.66
C PRO A 42 12.20 3.95 -6.65
N PRO A 43 12.89 4.55 -7.63
CA PRO A 43 13.78 3.81 -8.50
C PRO A 43 14.95 3.21 -7.70
N GLY A 44 15.46 2.05 -8.14
CA GLY A 44 16.64 1.43 -7.54
C GLY A 44 16.40 0.76 -6.17
N MET A 45 15.13 0.50 -5.81
CA MET A 45 14.78 -0.23 -4.60
C MET A 45 15.44 -1.63 -4.60
N GLY A 46 16.16 -1.97 -3.54
CA GLY A 46 16.82 -3.28 -3.40
C GLY A 46 15.83 -4.43 -3.27
N GLY A 47 16.27 -5.66 -3.57
CA GLY A 47 15.41 -6.85 -3.58
C GLY A 47 14.71 -7.14 -2.24
N GLU A 48 15.38 -6.89 -1.11
CA GLU A 48 14.80 -7.04 0.23
C GLU A 48 13.65 -6.05 0.48
N ALA A 49 13.84 -4.78 0.12
CA ALA A 49 12.79 -3.77 0.21
C ALA A 49 11.60 -4.11 -0.70
N GLN A 50 11.87 -4.61 -1.92
CA GLN A 50 10.83 -5.07 -2.84
C GLN A 50 10.04 -6.25 -2.26
N ALA A 51 10.73 -7.24 -1.68
CA ALA A 51 10.08 -8.38 -1.02
C ALA A 51 9.23 -7.92 0.19
N GLY A 52 9.72 -6.97 0.98
CA GLY A 52 8.98 -6.36 2.08
C GLY A 52 7.70 -5.67 1.62
N VAL A 53 7.76 -4.90 0.53
CA VAL A 53 6.57 -4.30 -0.08
C VAL A 53 5.56 -5.37 -0.52
N VAL A 54 6.01 -6.43 -1.20
CA VAL A 54 5.11 -7.53 -1.63
C VAL A 54 4.46 -8.23 -0.43
N ALA A 55 5.18 -8.45 0.65
CA ALA A 55 4.65 -9.05 1.87
C ALA A 55 3.58 -8.16 2.55
N LEU A 56 3.72 -6.83 2.45
CA LEU A 56 2.70 -5.88 2.90
C LEU A 56 1.46 -5.93 2.02
N LEU A 57 1.63 -5.92 0.69
CA LEU A 57 0.52 -5.93 -0.25
C LEU A 57 -0.34 -7.21 -0.14
N ARG A 58 0.27 -8.35 0.18
CA ARG A 58 -0.43 -9.64 0.38
C ARG A 58 -1.41 -9.66 1.57
N GLN A 59 -1.39 -8.65 2.45
CA GLN A 59 -2.33 -8.54 3.55
C GLN A 59 -3.66 -7.91 3.13
N ALA A 60 -3.74 -7.36 1.91
CA ALA A 60 -4.92 -6.72 1.37
C ALA A 60 -5.77 -7.70 0.55
N ASP A 61 -7.07 -7.41 0.42
CA ASP A 61 -7.99 -8.22 -0.37
C ASP A 61 -7.60 -8.21 -1.86
N ARG A 62 -7.17 -7.05 -2.34
CA ARG A 62 -6.71 -6.85 -3.71
C ARG A 62 -5.48 -5.95 -3.71
N PHE A 63 -4.50 -6.25 -4.55
CA PHE A 63 -3.32 -5.42 -4.69
C PHE A 63 -2.76 -5.47 -6.10
N GLY A 64 -1.93 -4.48 -6.43
CA GLY A 64 -1.28 -4.43 -7.72
C GLY A 64 -0.24 -3.33 -7.82
N HIS A 65 0.27 -3.16 -9.03
CA HIS A 65 1.22 -2.13 -9.38
C HIS A 65 0.65 -1.27 -10.51
N ARG A 66 1.11 -0.03 -10.60
CA ARG A 66 0.82 0.89 -11.68
C ARG A 66 2.11 1.54 -12.14
N TYR A 67 2.40 1.38 -13.42
CA TYR A 67 3.46 2.10 -14.09
C TYR A 67 2.86 3.29 -14.85
N ARG A 68 3.33 4.51 -14.56
CA ARG A 68 3.17 5.67 -15.44
C ARG A 68 4.54 6.12 -15.89
N ALA A 69 4.64 6.76 -17.05
CA ALA A 69 5.86 7.04 -17.82
C ALA A 69 7.17 7.35 -17.05
N ARG A 70 7.12 7.88 -15.81
CA ARG A 70 8.29 8.07 -14.93
C ARG A 70 8.06 7.71 -13.46
N THR A 71 6.92 7.14 -13.11
CA THR A 71 6.54 6.83 -11.73
C THR A 71 5.96 5.42 -11.64
N GLN A 72 6.54 4.63 -10.75
CA GLN A 72 5.95 3.37 -10.32
C GLN A 72 5.19 3.62 -9.03
N SER A 73 4.01 3.02 -8.88
CA SER A 73 3.32 2.95 -7.60
C SER A 73 2.72 1.57 -7.39
N VAL A 74 2.57 1.20 -6.12
CA VAL A 74 1.83 0.02 -5.69
C VAL A 74 0.56 0.46 -5.02
N TRP A 75 -0.46 -0.39 -5.09
CA TRP A 75 -1.73 -0.16 -4.45
C TRP A 75 -2.24 -1.43 -3.79
N ALA A 76 -3.00 -1.25 -2.71
CA ALA A 76 -3.69 -2.28 -1.96
C ALA A 76 -5.09 -1.77 -1.62
N GLU A 77 -6.11 -2.62 -1.74
CA GLU A 77 -7.50 -2.35 -1.40
C GLU A 77 -7.94 -3.27 -0.25
N LEU A 78 -8.60 -2.68 0.74
CA LEU A 78 -9.15 -3.29 1.93
C LEU A 78 -10.66 -3.01 1.94
N ASP A 79 -11.49 -4.04 1.91
CA ASP A 79 -12.96 -3.88 1.81
C ASP A 79 -13.66 -3.86 3.20
#